data_AF-A0A7C1F892-F1
#
_entry.id   AF-A0A7C1F892-F1
#
_cell.length_a   1.000
_cell.length_b   1.000
_cell.length_c   1.000
_cell.angle_alpha   90.00
_cell.angle_beta   90.00
_cell.angle_gamma   90.00
#
_symmetry.space_group_name_H-M   'P 1'
#
loop_
_entity.id
_entity.type
_entity.pdbx_description
1 polymer ?
#
loop_
_entity_poly.entity_id
_entity_poly.type
_entity_poly.pdbx_seq_one_letter_code
_entity_poly.pdbx_strand_id
1 'polypeptide(L)'
;MHRRRLVLVSGTLWRRLRQLVQFVALALFGYLLARARGGNGFGLPLNILSRLNPLLGVSATVASRTLILTFLPILLTIAVTLVVGRVWCGWICPAGTILDLYGPRGRRGVPLKLRQAKYYILFTILAMAVLGSLAFMYLDPITAIIRGIAGVVYPALAKVPVIGPALKGLYLIPPITGTAPAPKAATISWAIAAVFIVMLVLNLIERRFWCRYLCPLGATIGLLSRWAWLKRAVRKEGVQPCRLDCPAGTNVTGFLALASRGRYAQASDLIRQTNPLTTVCGHVCP
;
A
#
# COMPACT_ATOMS: atom_id res chain seq x y z
N MET A 1 -24.73 14.71 11.58
CA MET A 1 -24.47 13.38 12.20
C MET A 1 -24.85 12.26 11.22
N HIS A 2 -23.92 11.68 10.45
CA HIS A 2 -24.23 10.53 9.60
C HIS A 2 -24.11 9.21 10.39
N ARG A 3 -25.22 8.50 10.59
CA ARG A 3 -25.23 7.13 11.13
C ARG A 3 -24.42 6.22 10.20
N ARG A 4 -23.20 5.88 10.59
CA ARG A 4 -22.34 4.92 9.87
C ARG A 4 -22.84 3.50 10.14
N ARG A 5 -23.14 2.72 9.10
CA ARG A 5 -23.47 1.30 9.26
C ARG A 5 -22.18 0.52 9.54
N LEU A 6 -22.19 -0.23 10.64
CA LEU A 6 -21.09 -1.12 11.03
C LEU A 6 -21.41 -2.52 10.53
N VAL A 7 -20.49 -3.12 9.77
CA VAL A 7 -20.62 -4.52 9.32
C VAL A 7 -19.81 -5.41 10.27
N LEU A 8 -20.48 -6.38 10.88
CA LEU A 8 -19.88 -7.42 11.70
C LEU A 8 -19.51 -8.60 10.80
N VAL A 9 -18.26 -8.66 10.35
CA VAL A 9 -17.72 -9.82 9.62
C VAL A 9 -16.75 -10.57 10.53
N SER A 10 -16.85 -11.91 10.56
CA SER A 10 -15.92 -12.77 11.28
C SER A 10 -14.48 -12.49 10.86
N GLY A 11 -13.57 -12.43 11.84
CA GLY A 11 -12.20 -11.98 11.62
C GLY A 11 -11.39 -12.87 10.67
N THR A 12 -11.70 -14.16 10.64
CA THR A 12 -11.04 -15.19 9.82
C THR A 12 -11.48 -15.11 8.36
N LEU A 13 -12.80 -15.05 8.10
CA LEU A 13 -13.35 -14.92 6.74
C LEU A 13 -12.85 -13.64 6.06
N TRP A 14 -12.88 -12.51 6.77
CA TRP A 14 -12.40 -11.24 6.24
C TRP A 14 -10.91 -11.27 5.89
N ARG A 15 -10.10 -11.97 6.70
CA ARG A 15 -8.66 -12.11 6.44
C ARG A 15 -8.41 -12.98 5.21
N ARG A 16 -9.10 -14.13 5.10
CA ARG A 16 -8.99 -15.04 3.96
C ARG A 16 -9.44 -14.39 2.66
N LEU A 17 -10.58 -13.70 2.67
CA LEU A 17 -11.08 -12.97 1.50
C LEU A 17 -10.10 -11.89 1.05
N ARG A 18 -9.55 -11.11 1.98
CA ARG A 18 -8.52 -10.11 1.67
C ARG A 18 -7.27 -10.74 1.06
N GLN A 19 -6.76 -11.84 1.62
CA GLN A 19 -5.58 -12.53 1.11
C GLN A 19 -5.83 -13.09 -0.30
N LEU A 20 -6.99 -13.72 -0.52
CA LEU A 20 -7.37 -14.25 -1.83
C LEU A 20 -7.41 -13.12 -2.88
N VAL A 21 -8.07 -12.01 -2.58
CA VAL A 21 -8.13 -10.86 -3.50
C VAL A 21 -6.74 -10.28 -3.77
N GLN A 22 -5.87 -10.19 -2.75
CA GLN A 22 -4.49 -9.72 -2.92
C GLN A 22 -3.65 -10.60 -3.85
N PHE A 23 -3.75 -11.94 -3.70
CA PHE A 23 -3.01 -12.88 -4.54
C PHE A 23 -3.56 -12.92 -5.96
N VAL A 24 -4.89 -12.91 -6.12
CA VAL A 24 -5.54 -12.84 -7.44
C VAL A 24 -5.16 -11.54 -8.16
N ALA A 25 -5.18 -10.39 -7.48
CA ALA A 25 -4.77 -9.11 -8.06
C ALA A 25 -3.28 -9.09 -8.44
N LEU A 26 -2.40 -9.69 -7.62
CA LEU A 26 -0.97 -9.80 -7.92
C LEU A 26 -0.71 -10.73 -9.11
N ALA A 27 -1.40 -11.86 -9.19
CA ALA A 27 -1.31 -12.80 -10.31
C ALA A 27 -1.80 -12.15 -11.62
N LEU A 28 -2.94 -11.46 -11.57
CA LEU A 28 -3.46 -10.68 -12.70
C LEU A 28 -2.48 -9.58 -13.14
N PHE A 29 -1.86 -8.87 -12.18
CA PHE A 29 -0.84 -7.87 -12.48
C PHE A 29 0.38 -8.48 -13.18
N GLY A 30 0.88 -9.62 -12.69
CA GLY A 30 1.99 -10.34 -13.33
C GLY A 30 1.65 -10.79 -14.75
N TYR A 31 0.44 -11.32 -14.96
CA TYR A 31 -0.07 -11.70 -16.28
C TYR A 31 -0.16 -10.51 -17.24
N LEU A 32 -0.73 -9.38 -16.79
CA LEU A 32 -0.84 -8.16 -17.59
C LEU A 32 0.53 -7.57 -17.93
N LEU A 33 1.48 -7.61 -16.99
CA LEU A 33 2.84 -7.11 -17.21
C LEU A 33 3.58 -7.96 -18.27
N ALA A 34 3.39 -9.27 -18.24
CA ALA A 34 3.89 -10.16 -19.29
C ALA A 34 3.21 -9.85 -20.64
N ARG A 35 1.89 -9.68 -20.68
CA ARG A 35 1.21 -9.37 -21.96
C ARG A 35 1.58 -8.00 -22.54
N ALA A 36 1.83 -7.01 -21.69
CA ALA A 36 2.09 -5.63 -22.10
C ALA A 36 3.33 -5.46 -22.99
N ARG A 37 4.31 -6.37 -22.90
CA ARG A 37 5.52 -6.33 -23.73
C ARG A 37 5.34 -7.00 -25.10
N GLY A 38 4.23 -7.73 -25.31
CA GLY A 38 3.95 -8.55 -26.50
C GLY A 38 3.34 -7.82 -27.70
N GLY A 39 3.30 -6.48 -27.69
CA GLY A 39 3.07 -5.67 -28.89
C GLY A 39 1.64 -5.58 -29.46
N ASN A 40 0.78 -6.60 -29.36
CA ASN A 40 -0.47 -6.58 -30.16
C ASN A 40 -1.79 -6.50 -29.37
N GLY A 41 -2.65 -5.63 -29.89
CA GLY A 41 -3.96 -5.26 -29.36
C GLY A 41 -5.01 -6.32 -29.57
N PHE A 42 -5.46 -6.90 -28.45
CA PHE A 42 -6.86 -7.01 -28.03
C PHE A 42 -6.85 -7.66 -26.64
N GLY A 43 -7.42 -7.01 -25.63
CA GLY A 43 -7.58 -7.61 -24.28
C GLY A 43 -6.70 -6.98 -23.19
N LEU A 44 -7.31 -6.03 -22.48
CA LEU A 44 -6.85 -5.35 -21.25
C LEU A 44 -5.40 -4.79 -21.27
N PRO A 45 -5.19 -3.53 -21.67
CA PRO A 45 -3.88 -2.90 -21.55
C PRO A 45 -3.46 -2.81 -20.07
N LEU A 46 -2.17 -3.01 -19.76
CA LEU A 46 -1.54 -2.75 -18.44
C LEU A 46 -1.96 -1.41 -17.83
N ASN A 47 -2.31 -0.48 -18.71
CA ASN A 47 -2.88 0.82 -18.40
C ASN A 47 -4.17 0.76 -17.57
N ILE A 48 -4.91 -0.35 -17.46
CA ILE A 48 -6.15 -0.42 -16.66
C ILE A 48 -5.86 -0.18 -15.18
N LEU A 49 -4.82 -0.80 -14.62
CA LEU A 49 -4.42 -0.57 -13.23
C LEU A 49 -3.96 0.87 -13.01
N SER A 50 -3.23 1.44 -13.98
CA SER A 50 -2.81 2.85 -13.94
C SER A 50 -3.98 3.82 -14.15
N ARG A 51 -4.98 3.46 -14.96
CA ARG A 51 -6.20 4.26 -15.21
C ARG A 51 -7.14 4.28 -14.01
N LEU A 52 -7.11 3.22 -13.20
CA LEU A 52 -7.86 3.14 -11.95
C LEU A 52 -7.19 3.95 -10.81
N ASN A 53 -5.95 4.42 -11.01
CA ASN A 53 -5.24 5.23 -10.02
C ASN A 53 -5.87 6.63 -9.91
N PRO A 54 -6.52 6.96 -8.77
CA PRO A 54 -7.21 8.23 -8.62
C PRO A 54 -6.25 9.42 -8.60
N LEU A 55 -5.02 9.25 -8.08
CA LEU A 55 -4.02 10.32 -8.09
C LEU A 55 -3.58 10.64 -9.52
N LEU A 56 -3.36 9.59 -10.34
CA LEU A 56 -2.84 9.72 -11.69
C LEU A 56 -3.78 10.54 -12.57
N GLY A 57 -5.07 10.20 -12.60
CA GLY A 57 -5.98 10.97 -13.46
C GLY A 57 -6.46 12.28 -12.85
N VAL A 58 -6.50 12.46 -11.53
CA VAL A 58 -6.74 13.81 -10.96
C VAL A 58 -5.59 14.74 -11.35
N SER A 59 -4.34 14.33 -11.14
CA SER A 59 -3.17 15.15 -11.51
C SER A 59 -3.07 15.36 -13.03
N ALA A 60 -3.34 14.36 -13.85
CA ALA A 60 -3.32 14.50 -15.32
C ALA A 60 -4.43 15.41 -15.85
N THR A 61 -5.64 15.33 -15.30
CA THR A 61 -6.77 16.20 -15.68
C THR A 61 -6.48 17.64 -15.28
N VAL A 62 -5.94 17.86 -14.08
CA VAL A 62 -5.55 19.20 -13.59
C VAL A 62 -4.42 19.78 -14.45
N ALA A 63 -3.38 18.98 -14.76
CA ALA A 63 -2.24 19.45 -15.53
C ALA A 63 -2.58 19.76 -17.00
N SER A 64 -3.42 18.92 -17.63
CA SER A 64 -3.82 19.12 -19.03
C SER A 64 -4.94 20.15 -19.20
N ARG A 65 -5.59 20.57 -18.11
CA ARG A 65 -6.81 21.41 -18.12
C ARG A 65 -7.93 20.85 -19.01
N THR A 66 -7.92 19.55 -19.30
CA THR A 66 -8.90 18.87 -20.15
C THR A 66 -9.41 17.60 -19.48
N LEU A 67 -10.70 17.30 -19.66
CA LEU A 67 -11.29 16.07 -19.17
C LEU A 67 -10.92 14.91 -20.09
N ILE A 68 -9.87 14.19 -19.71
CA ILE A 68 -9.43 12.99 -20.42
C ILE A 68 -10.38 11.84 -20.03
N LEU A 69 -11.36 11.54 -20.89
CA LEU A 69 -12.32 10.44 -20.72
C LEU A 69 -11.66 9.06 -20.51
N THR A 70 -10.42 8.89 -20.93
CA THR A 70 -9.63 7.67 -20.67
C THR A 70 -9.43 7.37 -19.18
N PHE A 71 -9.53 8.38 -18.30
CA PHE A 71 -9.44 8.25 -16.83
C PHE A 71 -10.80 8.09 -16.14
N LEU A 72 -11.90 7.90 -16.88
CA LEU A 72 -13.23 7.62 -16.32
C LEU A 72 -13.24 6.49 -15.27
N PRO A 73 -12.41 5.42 -15.36
CA PRO A 73 -12.34 4.39 -14.31
C PRO A 73 -11.97 4.91 -12.91
N ILE A 74 -11.46 6.14 -12.78
CA ILE A 74 -11.21 6.77 -11.46
C ILE A 74 -12.50 6.96 -10.68
N LEU A 75 -13.63 7.21 -11.34
CA LEU A 75 -14.93 7.31 -10.68
C LEU A 75 -15.29 6.00 -9.97
N LEU A 76 -14.97 4.86 -10.58
CA LEU A 76 -15.17 3.56 -9.98
C LEU A 76 -14.32 3.40 -8.71
N THR A 77 -13.04 3.79 -8.76
CA THR A 77 -12.17 3.66 -7.59
C THR A 77 -12.55 4.61 -6.47
N ILE A 78 -12.95 5.83 -6.79
CA ILE A 78 -13.51 6.78 -5.84
C ILE A 78 -14.79 6.23 -5.22
N ALA A 79 -15.73 5.73 -6.03
CA ALA A 79 -16.99 5.14 -5.55
C ALA A 79 -16.73 3.98 -4.59
N VAL A 80 -15.89 3.01 -4.97
CA VAL A 80 -15.53 1.88 -4.10
C VAL A 80 -14.85 2.36 -2.81
N THR A 81 -14.01 3.38 -2.90
CA THR A 81 -13.32 3.97 -1.73
C THR A 81 -14.30 4.69 -0.79
N LEU A 82 -15.34 5.34 -1.33
CA LEU A 82 -16.39 5.98 -0.55
C LEU A 82 -17.36 4.96 0.07
N VAL A 83 -17.52 3.78 -0.52
CA VAL A 83 -18.35 2.73 0.08
C VAL A 83 -17.58 1.99 1.18
N VAL A 84 -16.38 1.48 0.88
CA VAL A 84 -15.67 0.50 1.75
C VAL A 84 -14.41 1.09 2.42
N GLY A 85 -13.98 2.29 2.03
CA GLY A 85 -12.78 2.96 2.58
C GLY A 85 -11.50 2.59 1.84
N ARG A 86 -10.38 2.45 2.57
CA ARG A 86 -9.03 2.20 2.00
C ARG A 86 -8.84 0.76 1.46
N VAL A 87 -9.72 0.31 0.58
CA VAL A 87 -9.67 -1.04 -0.02
C VAL A 87 -8.55 -1.13 -1.06
N TRP A 88 -8.37 -0.10 -1.88
CA TRP A 88 -7.42 -0.13 -2.99
C TRP A 88 -6.00 -0.52 -2.58
N CYS A 89 -5.36 0.26 -1.69
CA CYS A 89 -4.00 0.00 -1.20
C CYS A 89 -3.88 -1.30 -0.38
N GLY A 90 -5.00 -1.82 0.13
CA GLY A 90 -5.05 -2.97 1.02
C GLY A 90 -5.34 -4.31 0.33
N TRP A 91 -6.09 -4.29 -0.77
CA TRP A 91 -6.66 -5.48 -1.42
C TRP A 91 -6.22 -5.61 -2.88
N ILE A 92 -6.16 -4.50 -3.62
CA ILE A 92 -6.01 -4.51 -5.09
C ILE A 92 -4.58 -4.12 -5.50
N CYS A 93 -3.93 -3.23 -4.76
CA CYS A 93 -2.65 -2.67 -5.15
C CYS A 93 -1.50 -3.71 -5.10
N PRO A 94 -0.87 -4.06 -6.25
CA PRO A 94 0.19 -5.07 -6.31
C PRO A 94 1.42 -4.64 -5.49
N ALA A 95 1.73 -3.34 -5.47
CA ALA A 95 2.76 -2.76 -4.63
C ALA A 95 2.56 -3.04 -3.13
N GLY A 96 1.31 -2.92 -2.68
CA GLY A 96 0.95 -3.17 -1.30
C GLY A 96 1.06 -4.64 -0.92
N THR A 97 0.84 -5.56 -1.87
CA THR A 97 0.99 -7.00 -1.68
C THR A 97 2.46 -7.41 -1.64
N ILE A 98 3.28 -6.94 -2.59
CA ILE A 98 4.73 -7.20 -2.63
C ILE A 98 5.41 -6.74 -1.33
N LEU A 99 5.10 -5.53 -0.86
CA LEU A 99 5.63 -4.99 0.40
C LEU A 99 5.07 -5.65 1.66
N ASP A 100 4.00 -6.45 1.56
CA ASP A 100 3.47 -7.21 2.71
C ASP A 100 4.09 -8.61 2.81
N LEU A 101 4.49 -9.16 1.66
CA LEU A 101 5.24 -10.42 1.55
C LEU A 101 6.67 -10.24 2.10
N TYR A 102 7.28 -9.08 1.84
CA TYR A 102 8.62 -8.74 2.30
C TYR A 102 8.59 -7.86 3.57
N GLY A 103 9.52 -8.05 4.51
CA GLY A 103 9.73 -7.15 5.66
C GLY A 103 9.50 -7.74 7.07
N PRO A 104 9.97 -7.06 8.13
CA PRO A 104 10.06 -7.59 9.49
C PRO A 104 8.68 -7.81 10.12
N ARG A 105 8.47 -8.89 10.87
CA ARG A 105 7.23 -9.09 11.63
C ARG A 105 7.21 -8.11 12.81
N GLY A 106 6.20 -7.25 12.88
CA GLY A 106 6.04 -6.25 13.97
C GLY A 106 6.12 -4.80 13.50
N ARG A 107 5.82 -3.87 14.40
CA ARG A 107 6.01 -2.42 14.17
C ARG A 107 7.27 -1.99 14.90
N ARG A 108 8.27 -1.50 14.16
CA ARG A 108 9.34 -0.70 14.77
C ARG A 108 8.79 0.68 15.09
N GLY A 109 9.19 1.27 16.20
CA GLY A 109 8.62 2.49 16.81
C GLY A 109 8.86 3.79 16.03
N VAL A 110 8.57 3.82 14.73
CA VAL A 110 8.68 5.03 13.91
C VAL A 110 7.67 6.10 14.36
N PRO A 111 8.08 7.37 14.42
CA PRO A 111 7.26 8.43 14.99
C PRO A 111 5.99 8.63 14.17
N LEU A 112 4.86 8.78 14.87
CA LEU A 112 3.54 9.01 14.26
C LEU A 112 3.51 10.27 13.37
N LYS A 113 4.32 11.29 13.68
CA LYS A 113 4.43 12.53 12.90
C LYS A 113 4.84 12.26 11.45
N LEU A 114 5.68 11.25 11.20
CA LEU A 114 6.14 10.90 9.85
C LEU A 114 4.98 10.47 8.94
N ARG A 115 3.82 10.06 9.51
CA ARG A 115 2.62 9.75 8.72
C ARG A 115 2.04 10.96 7.98
N GLN A 116 2.45 12.17 8.36
CA GLN A 116 2.04 13.41 7.70
C GLN A 116 2.85 13.66 6.42
N ALA A 117 4.04 13.08 6.27
CA ALA A 117 4.93 13.29 5.11
C ALA A 117 4.22 13.04 3.77
N LYS A 118 3.45 11.94 3.65
CA LYS A 118 2.67 11.64 2.44
C LYS A 118 1.65 12.72 2.04
N TYR A 119 1.15 13.53 2.99
CA TYR A 119 0.23 14.62 2.67
C TYR A 119 1.00 15.80 2.10
N TYR A 120 2.16 16.14 2.65
CA TYR A 120 3.05 17.14 2.07
C TYR A 120 3.44 16.75 0.63
N ILE A 121 3.85 15.49 0.41
CA ILE A 121 4.16 14.97 -0.94
C ILE A 121 2.94 15.04 -1.87
N LEU A 122 1.73 14.75 -1.36
CA LEU A 122 0.52 14.86 -2.18
C LEU A 122 0.24 16.31 -2.59
N PHE A 123 0.30 17.25 -1.65
CA PHE A 123 0.01 18.66 -1.93
C PHE A 123 1.06 19.28 -2.86
N THR A 124 2.34 18.90 -2.74
CA THR A 124 3.37 19.35 -3.68
C THR A 124 3.15 18.80 -5.09
N ILE A 125 2.75 17.52 -5.23
CA ILE A 125 2.37 16.94 -6.53
C ILE A 125 1.18 17.69 -7.14
N LEU A 126 0.15 17.99 -6.36
CA LEU A 126 -1.02 18.72 -6.85
C LEU A 126 -0.66 20.16 -7.25
N ALA A 127 0.17 20.86 -6.47
CA ALA A 127 0.63 22.21 -6.80
C ALA A 127 1.46 22.21 -8.10
N MET A 128 2.36 21.25 -8.28
CA MET A 128 3.10 21.07 -9.53
C MET A 128 2.20 20.72 -10.72
N ALA A 129 1.16 19.91 -10.48
CA ALA A 129 0.18 19.59 -11.52
C ALA A 129 -0.59 20.84 -11.97
N VAL A 130 -0.93 21.78 -11.07
CA VAL A 130 -1.55 23.07 -11.45
C VAL A 130 -0.63 23.90 -12.35
N LEU A 131 0.69 23.82 -12.12
CA LEU A 131 1.71 24.43 -12.97
C LEU A 131 1.97 23.65 -14.28
N GLY A 132 1.24 22.57 -14.54
CA GLY A 132 1.38 21.74 -15.74
C GLY A 132 2.51 20.70 -15.69
N SER A 133 3.18 20.54 -14.54
CA SER A 133 4.29 19.60 -14.38
C SER A 133 3.84 18.27 -13.77
N LEU A 134 4.19 17.17 -14.46
CA LEU A 134 3.99 15.80 -14.00
C LEU A 134 5.29 15.17 -13.46
N ALA A 135 6.31 15.99 -13.17
CA ALA A 135 7.65 15.52 -12.82
C ALA A 135 7.68 14.63 -11.56
N PHE A 136 6.80 14.85 -10.58
CA PHE A 136 6.77 14.07 -9.34
C PHE A 136 5.94 12.78 -9.41
N MET A 137 5.40 12.44 -10.60
CA MET A 137 4.55 11.26 -10.77
C MET A 137 5.34 9.93 -10.58
N TYR A 138 6.67 9.96 -10.62
CA TYR A 138 7.54 8.82 -10.32
C TYR A 138 7.44 8.33 -8.87
N LEU A 139 6.94 9.16 -7.94
CA LEU A 139 6.70 8.74 -6.54
C LEU A 139 5.45 7.87 -6.38
N ASP A 140 4.67 7.69 -7.44
CA ASP A 140 3.55 6.76 -7.46
C ASP A 140 4.07 5.32 -7.38
N PRO A 141 3.66 4.53 -6.36
CA PRO A 141 4.22 3.19 -6.14
C PRO A 141 3.86 2.22 -7.26
N ILE A 142 2.74 2.42 -7.97
CA ILE A 142 2.35 1.53 -9.08
C ILE A 142 3.30 1.80 -10.26
N THR A 143 3.54 3.07 -10.57
CA THR A 143 4.47 3.48 -11.63
C THR A 143 5.90 3.07 -11.33
N ALA A 144 6.36 3.28 -10.08
CA ALA A 144 7.69 2.88 -9.64
C ALA A 144 7.90 1.36 -9.76
N ILE A 145 6.90 0.55 -9.41
CA ILE A 145 6.99 -0.91 -9.52
C ILE A 145 6.89 -1.38 -10.97
N ILE A 146 5.93 -0.88 -11.77
CA ILE A 146 5.79 -1.29 -13.17
C ILE A 146 7.08 -0.99 -13.92
N ARG A 147 7.58 0.25 -13.80
CA ARG A 147 8.79 0.66 -14.52
C ARG A 147 10.06 0.07 -13.90
N GLY A 148 10.12 -0.14 -12.59
CA GLY A 148 11.23 -0.82 -11.92
C GLY A 148 11.33 -2.30 -12.34
N ILE A 149 10.21 -3.03 -12.37
CA ILE A 149 10.20 -4.41 -12.84
C ILE A 149 10.51 -4.47 -14.34
N ALA A 150 9.89 -3.63 -15.16
CA ALA A 150 10.08 -3.65 -16.62
C ALA A 150 11.50 -3.22 -17.05
N GLY A 151 12.09 -2.27 -16.33
CA GLY A 151 13.39 -1.66 -16.64
C GLY A 151 14.60 -2.30 -15.96
N VAL A 152 14.42 -2.94 -14.79
CA VAL A 152 15.53 -3.51 -14.01
C VAL A 152 15.42 -5.02 -13.88
N VAL A 153 14.29 -5.50 -13.34
CA VAL A 153 14.14 -6.93 -12.98
C VAL A 153 14.04 -7.81 -14.23
N TYR A 154 13.22 -7.42 -15.21
CA TYR A 154 13.03 -8.19 -16.43
C TYR A 154 14.31 -8.37 -17.25
N PRO A 155 15.06 -7.32 -17.62
CA PRO A 155 16.30 -7.50 -18.39
C PRO A 155 17.36 -8.27 -17.62
N ALA A 156 17.39 -8.18 -16.28
CA ALA A 156 18.27 -8.99 -15.46
C ALA A 156 17.90 -10.48 -15.51
N LEU A 157 16.62 -10.82 -15.34
CA LEU A 157 16.13 -12.21 -15.41
C LEU A 157 16.23 -12.80 -16.82
N ALA A 158 16.04 -11.98 -17.86
CA ALA A 158 16.16 -12.42 -19.26
C ALA A 158 17.60 -12.84 -19.64
N LYS A 159 18.61 -12.39 -18.90
CA LYS A 159 20.02 -12.79 -19.06
C LYS A 159 20.37 -14.09 -18.33
N VAL A 160 19.52 -14.58 -17.43
CA VAL A 160 19.76 -15.84 -16.71
C VAL A 160 19.47 -17.01 -17.64
N PRO A 161 20.41 -17.95 -17.86
CA PRO A 161 20.28 -18.99 -18.89
C PRO A 161 19.11 -19.96 -18.67
N VAL A 162 18.69 -20.19 -17.43
CA VAL A 162 17.55 -21.06 -17.09
C VAL A 162 16.20 -20.32 -17.18
N ILE A 163 16.18 -19.05 -16.76
CA ILE A 163 14.95 -18.26 -16.62
C ILE A 163 14.63 -17.51 -17.91
N GLY A 164 15.65 -17.09 -18.67
CA GLY A 164 15.51 -16.34 -19.93
C GLY A 164 14.71 -17.08 -21.00
N PRO A 165 14.97 -18.38 -21.29
CA PRO A 165 14.18 -19.16 -22.24
C PRO A 165 12.74 -19.40 -21.76
N ALA A 166 12.54 -19.67 -20.46
CA ALA A 166 11.21 -19.86 -19.87
C ALA A 166 10.37 -18.57 -19.90
N LEU A 167 11.01 -17.42 -19.63
CA LEU A 167 10.39 -16.11 -19.80
C LEU A 167 10.02 -15.90 -21.27
N LYS A 168 10.96 -16.08 -22.20
CA LYS A 168 10.71 -15.95 -23.64
C LYS A 168 9.61 -16.91 -24.14
N GLY A 169 9.53 -18.14 -23.63
CA GLY A 169 8.48 -19.11 -23.97
C GLY A 169 7.09 -18.75 -23.44
N LEU A 170 7.00 -17.98 -22.35
CA LEU A 170 5.75 -17.37 -21.88
C LEU A 170 5.27 -16.23 -22.79
N TYR A 171 6.19 -15.58 -23.52
CA TYR A 171 5.87 -14.66 -24.61
C TYR A 171 5.77 -15.48 -25.91
N LEU A 172 4.57 -15.93 -26.28
CA LEU A 172 4.31 -16.68 -27.53
C LEU A 172 4.63 -15.92 -28.84
N ILE A 173 5.35 -14.80 -28.78
CA ILE A 173 5.69 -13.94 -29.92
C ILE A 173 7.14 -13.47 -29.71
N PRO A 174 8.03 -13.60 -30.72
CA PRO A 174 9.43 -13.21 -30.58
C PRO A 174 9.56 -11.74 -30.18
N PRO A 175 10.62 -11.37 -29.44
CA PRO A 175 10.92 -9.97 -29.18
C PRO A 175 11.03 -9.29 -30.54
N ILE A 176 10.22 -8.25 -30.76
CA ILE A 176 10.36 -7.42 -31.95
C ILE A 176 11.84 -7.00 -31.98
N THR A 177 12.58 -7.52 -32.94
CA THR A 177 13.93 -7.10 -33.31
C THR A 177 13.86 -5.72 -33.99
N GLY A 178 13.02 -4.84 -33.43
CA GLY A 178 13.02 -3.42 -33.67
C GLY A 178 13.83 -2.83 -32.54
N THR A 179 15.04 -2.41 -32.87
CA THR A 179 15.89 -1.52 -32.11
C THR A 179 15.12 -0.25 -31.73
N ALA A 180 14.27 -0.31 -30.71
CA ALA A 180 13.87 0.89 -30.00
C ALA A 180 15.17 1.44 -29.39
N PRO A 181 15.64 2.63 -29.81
CA PRO A 181 16.95 3.10 -29.45
C PRO A 181 17.03 3.22 -27.92
N ALA A 182 17.94 2.46 -27.34
CA ALA A 182 18.22 2.42 -25.91
C ALA A 182 19.10 3.57 -25.34
N PRO A 183 19.47 4.70 -26.01
CA PRO A 183 20.40 5.63 -25.38
C PRO A 183 19.75 6.74 -24.52
N LYS A 184 18.44 7.03 -24.64
CA LYS A 184 17.75 8.01 -23.76
C LYS A 184 16.94 7.38 -22.61
N ALA A 185 16.79 6.05 -22.63
CA ALA A 185 16.06 5.29 -21.62
C ALA A 185 16.91 4.93 -20.38
N ALA A 186 18.24 4.97 -20.48
CA ALA A 186 19.13 4.53 -19.41
C ALA A 186 19.10 5.46 -18.18
N THR A 187 19.17 6.78 -18.36
CA THR A 187 19.22 7.74 -17.24
C THR A 187 17.92 7.77 -16.43
N ILE A 188 16.76 7.73 -17.10
CA ILE A 188 15.44 7.64 -16.43
C ILE A 188 15.27 6.26 -15.77
N SER A 189 15.84 5.21 -16.35
CA SER A 189 15.79 3.86 -15.75
C SER A 189 16.55 3.78 -14.43
N TRP A 190 17.69 4.46 -14.28
CA TRP A 190 18.43 4.50 -13.01
C TRP A 190 17.68 5.24 -11.91
N ALA A 191 17.03 6.37 -12.23
CA ALA A 191 16.21 7.09 -11.26
C ALA A 191 15.04 6.24 -10.76
N ILE A 192 14.37 5.51 -11.66
CA ILE A 192 13.26 4.61 -11.30
C ILE A 192 13.78 3.39 -10.52
N ALA A 193 14.92 2.82 -10.93
CA ALA A 193 15.58 1.75 -10.20
C ALA A 193 15.91 2.17 -8.77
N ALA A 194 16.46 3.38 -8.59
CA ALA A 194 16.77 3.95 -7.29
C ALA A 194 15.50 4.09 -6.44
N VAL A 195 14.41 4.64 -6.98
CA VAL A 195 13.13 4.73 -6.25
C VAL A 195 12.61 3.35 -5.84
N PHE A 196 12.68 2.36 -6.73
CA PHE A 196 12.26 0.99 -6.45
C PHE A 196 13.13 0.33 -5.36
N ILE A 197 14.45 0.49 -5.43
CA ILE A 197 15.39 -0.01 -4.42
C ILE A 197 15.14 0.67 -3.07
N VAL A 198 15.02 2.00 -3.04
CA VAL A 198 14.69 2.76 -1.83
C VAL A 198 13.38 2.28 -1.23
N MET A 199 12.37 2.03 -2.06
CA MET A 199 11.08 1.49 -1.61
C MET A 199 11.22 0.11 -0.93
N LEU A 200 12.07 -0.78 -1.45
CA LEU A 200 12.34 -2.09 -0.85
C LEU A 200 13.18 -1.98 0.43
N VAL A 201 14.23 -1.16 0.43
CA VAL A 201 15.11 -0.95 1.59
C VAL A 201 14.34 -0.33 2.75
N LEU A 202 13.53 0.70 2.50
CA LEU A 202 12.71 1.32 3.55
C LEU A 202 11.69 0.34 4.15
N ASN A 203 11.25 -0.66 3.39
CA ASN A 203 10.34 -1.69 3.88
C ASN A 203 11.00 -2.65 4.89
N LEU A 204 12.33 -2.70 4.95
CA LEU A 204 13.07 -3.42 5.99
C LEU A 204 12.95 -2.75 7.36
N ILE A 205 12.66 -1.44 7.41
CA ILE A 205 12.49 -0.69 8.66
C ILE A 205 11.10 -0.98 9.24
N GLU A 206 10.05 -0.80 8.45
CA GLU A 206 8.69 -1.13 8.84
C GLU A 206 7.90 -1.70 7.66
N ARG A 207 7.11 -2.76 7.88
CA ARG A 207 6.22 -3.30 6.84
C ARG A 207 5.31 -2.22 6.27
N ARG A 208 5.34 -2.13 4.93
CA ARG A 208 4.60 -1.15 4.12
C ARG A 208 5.02 0.29 4.44
N PHE A 209 6.30 0.54 4.71
CA PHE A 209 6.83 1.88 5.03
C PHE A 209 6.41 2.92 3.98
N TRP A 210 6.67 2.65 2.71
CA TRP A 210 6.31 3.55 1.60
C TRP A 210 4.83 3.90 1.59
N CYS A 211 3.96 2.88 1.65
CA CYS A 211 2.51 3.05 1.64
C CYS A 211 1.99 3.82 2.87
N ARG A 212 2.68 3.74 4.01
CA ARG A 212 2.25 4.38 5.26
C ARG A 212 2.71 5.82 5.39
N TYR A 213 3.93 6.12 4.93
CA TYR A 213 4.62 7.39 5.20
C TYR A 213 4.85 8.26 3.96
N LEU A 214 5.13 7.69 2.79
CA LEU A 214 5.58 8.46 1.61
C LEU A 214 4.57 8.46 0.45
N CYS A 215 3.71 7.44 0.36
CA CYS A 215 2.86 7.22 -0.81
C CYS A 215 1.75 8.27 -0.97
N PRO A 216 1.77 9.08 -2.05
CA PRO A 216 0.75 10.10 -2.29
C PRO A 216 -0.61 9.50 -2.67
N LEU A 217 -0.64 8.34 -3.33
CA LEU A 217 -1.87 7.59 -3.60
C LEU A 217 -2.52 7.10 -2.29
N GLY A 218 -1.72 6.65 -1.33
CA GLY A 218 -2.21 6.28 0.00
C GLY A 218 -2.73 7.49 0.80
N ALA A 219 -2.24 8.69 0.49
CA ALA A 219 -2.74 9.93 1.04
C ALA A 219 -4.12 10.27 0.46
N THR A 220 -4.29 10.32 -0.86
CA THR A 220 -5.59 10.63 -1.50
C THR A 220 -6.69 9.70 -1.04
N ILE A 221 -6.46 8.39 -1.12
CA ILE A 221 -7.43 7.37 -0.70
C ILE A 221 -7.66 7.43 0.83
N GLY A 222 -6.63 7.80 1.59
CA GLY A 222 -6.75 8.08 3.03
C GLY A 222 -7.69 9.23 3.34
N LEU A 223 -7.53 10.36 2.64
CA LEU A 223 -8.41 11.52 2.72
C LEU A 223 -9.85 11.15 2.32
N LEU A 224 -10.04 10.47 1.19
CA LEU A 224 -11.35 10.02 0.72
C LEU A 224 -12.05 9.07 1.72
N SER A 225 -11.29 8.14 2.32
CA SER A 225 -11.84 7.14 3.24
C SER A 225 -12.42 7.69 4.54
N ARG A 226 -12.21 8.98 4.86
CA ARG A 226 -12.86 9.61 6.02
C ARG A 226 -14.39 9.61 5.89
N TRP A 227 -14.87 9.74 4.65
CA TRP A 227 -16.28 9.70 4.25
C TRP A 227 -16.79 8.29 3.92
N ALA A 228 -15.98 7.25 4.14
CA ALA A 228 -16.39 5.88 3.86
C ALA A 228 -17.68 5.52 4.62
N TRP A 229 -18.67 5.03 3.87
CA TRP A 229 -20.00 4.69 4.38
C TRP A 229 -19.97 3.45 5.28
N LEU A 230 -19.27 2.39 4.83
CA LEU A 230 -19.07 1.16 5.59
C LEU A 230 -17.74 1.22 6.32
N LYS A 231 -17.78 1.06 7.64
CA LYS A 231 -16.58 0.87 8.47
C LYS A 231 -16.70 -0.46 9.20
N ARG A 232 -15.61 -1.24 9.14
CA ARG A 232 -15.51 -2.48 9.91
C ARG A 232 -15.52 -2.15 11.40
N ALA A 233 -16.54 -2.61 12.11
CA ALA A 233 -16.48 -2.70 13.56
C ALA A 233 -15.76 -3.98 13.96
N VAL A 234 -14.78 -3.85 14.84
CA VAL A 234 -14.31 -5.00 15.61
C VAL A 234 -15.21 -5.04 16.83
N ARG A 235 -15.91 -6.16 17.04
CA ARG A 235 -16.69 -6.39 18.25
C ARG A 235 -15.74 -6.21 19.43
N LYS A 236 -16.01 -5.22 20.28
CA LYS A 236 -15.21 -4.93 21.48
C LYS A 236 -15.73 -5.68 22.71
N GLU A 237 -16.72 -6.53 22.51
CA GLU A 237 -17.31 -7.37 23.55
C GLU A 237 -16.41 -8.57 23.79
N GLY A 238 -16.11 -8.85 25.06
CA GLY A 238 -15.23 -9.93 25.48
C GLY A 238 -13.95 -9.43 26.17
N VAL A 239 -13.27 -10.36 26.83
CA VAL A 239 -11.95 -10.13 27.41
C VAL A 239 -10.94 -9.98 26.28
N GLN A 240 -10.09 -8.98 26.37
CA GLN A 240 -9.11 -8.70 25.32
C GLN A 240 -8.07 -9.81 25.26
N PRO A 241 -7.54 -10.16 24.06
CA PRO A 241 -6.55 -11.23 23.94
C PRO A 241 -5.33 -11.01 24.85
N CYS A 242 -4.82 -9.78 24.92
CA CYS A 242 -3.71 -9.43 25.81
C CYS A 242 -4.02 -9.57 27.30
N ARG A 243 -5.30 -9.55 27.70
CA ARG A 243 -5.74 -9.79 29.08
C ARG A 243 -5.99 -11.29 29.33
N LEU A 244 -6.43 -12.03 28.32
CA LEU A 244 -6.59 -13.49 28.36
C LEU A 244 -5.24 -14.20 28.41
N ASP A 245 -4.28 -13.74 27.61
CA ASP A 245 -2.93 -14.32 27.53
C ASP A 245 -2.05 -13.91 28.73
N CYS A 246 -2.42 -12.85 29.46
CA CYS A 246 -1.71 -12.44 30.66
C CYS A 246 -2.08 -13.37 31.83
N PRO A 247 -1.14 -14.14 32.41
CA PRO A 247 -1.44 -15.03 33.53
C PRO A 247 -2.03 -14.30 34.75
N ALA A 248 -1.63 -13.03 34.94
CA ALA A 248 -2.14 -12.17 36.00
C ALA A 248 -3.47 -11.48 35.64
N GLY A 249 -4.07 -11.74 34.47
CA GLY A 249 -5.36 -11.15 34.07
C GLY A 249 -5.36 -9.62 33.95
N THR A 250 -4.18 -9.02 33.73
CA THR A 250 -3.98 -7.56 33.76
C THR A 250 -4.78 -6.86 32.67
N ASN A 251 -5.45 -5.76 33.01
CA ASN A 251 -6.18 -4.94 32.03
C ASN A 251 -5.22 -4.06 31.19
N VAL A 252 -4.55 -4.70 30.23
CA VAL A 252 -3.49 -4.08 29.42
C VAL A 252 -3.93 -2.81 28.71
N THR A 253 -5.07 -2.85 28.02
CA THR A 253 -5.54 -1.65 27.30
C THR A 253 -6.01 -0.54 28.24
N GLY A 254 -6.55 -0.89 29.42
CA GLY A 254 -7.01 0.08 30.40
C GLY A 254 -5.85 0.91 30.94
N PHE A 255 -4.77 0.26 31.38
CA PHE A 255 -3.62 0.98 31.93
C PHE A 255 -2.88 1.75 30.83
N LEU A 256 -2.75 1.20 29.62
CA LEU A 256 -2.16 1.92 28.48
C LEU A 256 -2.97 3.16 28.10
N ALA A 257 -4.30 3.08 28.16
CA ALA A 257 -5.17 4.24 27.89
C ALA A 257 -4.97 5.34 28.94
N LEU A 258 -4.86 5.00 30.22
CA LEU A 258 -4.57 5.94 31.31
C LEU A 258 -3.17 6.56 31.16
N ALA A 259 -2.15 5.74 30.89
CA ALA A 259 -0.79 6.19 30.66
C ALA A 259 -0.67 7.12 29.45
N SER A 260 -1.39 6.84 28.35
CA SER A 260 -1.41 7.70 27.15
C SER A 260 -1.97 9.10 27.40
N ARG A 261 -2.72 9.29 28.50
CA ARG A 261 -3.27 10.57 28.95
C ARG A 261 -2.45 11.21 30.08
N GLY A 262 -1.26 10.68 30.37
CA GLY A 262 -0.39 11.13 31.47
C GLY A 262 -0.89 10.76 32.87
N ARG A 263 -1.93 9.92 33.00
CA ARG A 263 -2.50 9.51 34.29
C ARG A 263 -1.78 8.29 34.84
N TYR A 264 -0.49 8.42 35.12
CA TYR A 264 0.38 7.30 35.48
C TYR A 264 0.02 6.63 36.81
N ALA A 265 -0.38 7.42 37.82
CA ALA A 265 -0.80 6.88 39.13
C ALA A 265 -1.99 5.93 38.96
N GLN A 266 -3.04 6.38 38.26
CA GLN A 266 -4.23 5.56 38.02
C GLN A 266 -3.94 4.34 37.12
N ALA A 267 -2.99 4.46 36.20
CA ALA A 267 -2.54 3.32 35.41
C ALA A 267 -1.87 2.27 36.31
N SER A 268 -1.01 2.70 37.24
CA SER A 268 -0.38 1.81 38.23
C SER A 268 -1.42 1.16 39.14
N ASP A 269 -2.37 1.93 39.67
CA ASP A 269 -3.43 1.40 40.55
C ASP A 269 -4.27 0.34 39.84
N LEU A 270 -4.58 0.56 38.56
CA LEU A 270 -5.33 -0.40 37.75
C LEU A 270 -4.57 -1.71 37.52
N ILE A 271 -3.24 -1.67 37.38
CA ILE A 271 -2.42 -2.89 37.25
C ILE A 271 -2.36 -3.61 38.60
N ARG A 272 -2.21 -2.86 39.71
CA ARG A 272 -2.12 -3.40 41.08
C ARG A 272 -3.37 -4.15 41.52
N GLN A 273 -4.53 -3.86 40.94
CA GLN A 273 -5.76 -4.62 41.20
C GLN A 273 -5.65 -6.12 40.89
N THR A 274 -4.82 -6.48 39.91
CA THR A 274 -4.67 -7.88 39.46
C THR A 274 -3.24 -8.40 39.58
N ASN A 275 -2.25 -7.51 39.74
CA ASN A 275 -0.85 -7.89 39.87
C ASN A 275 -0.15 -7.00 40.92
N PRO A 276 0.15 -7.50 42.13
CA PRO A 276 0.86 -6.74 43.15
C PRO A 276 2.33 -6.46 42.79
N LEU A 277 2.92 -7.26 41.90
CA LEU A 277 4.33 -7.17 41.47
C LEU A 277 4.47 -6.47 40.11
N THR A 278 3.84 -5.32 39.97
CA THR A 278 3.77 -4.58 38.70
C THR A 278 5.14 -4.29 38.09
N THR A 279 6.10 -3.87 38.91
CA THR A 279 7.44 -3.49 38.47
C THR A 279 8.24 -4.69 37.99
N VAL A 280 8.23 -5.79 38.77
CA VAL A 280 8.98 -7.02 38.43
C VAL A 280 8.38 -7.66 37.17
N CYS A 281 7.06 -7.84 37.14
CA CYS A 281 6.39 -8.43 35.98
C CYS A 281 6.56 -7.57 34.72
N GLY A 282 6.56 -6.24 34.85
CA GLY A 282 6.78 -5.33 33.71
C GLY A 282 8.17 -5.42 33.08
N HIS A 283 9.17 -5.91 33.80
CA HIS A 283 10.54 -6.07 33.33
C HIS A 283 10.90 -7.50 32.92
N VAL A 284 10.30 -8.51 33.57
CA VAL A 284 10.73 -9.92 33.47
C VAL A 284 9.75 -10.77 32.66
N CYS A 285 8.50 -10.33 32.45
CA CYS A 285 7.52 -11.11 31.69
C CYS A 285 7.98 -11.26 30.21
N PRO A 286 7.99 -12.48 29.65
CA PRO A 286 8.51 -12.76 28.30
C PRO A 286 7.67 -12.18 27.16
#